data_AF-A0AAJ4D171-F1
#
_entry.id   AF-A0AAJ4D171-F1
#
_cell.length_a   1.000
_cell.length_b   1.000
_cell.length_c   1.000
_cell.angle_alpha   90.00
_cell.angle_beta   90.00
_cell.angle_gamma   90.00
#
_symmetry.space_group_name_H-M   'P 1'
#
loop_
_entity.id
_entity.type
_entity.pdbx_description
1 polymer ?
#
loop_
_entity_poly.entity_id
_entity_poly.type
_entity_poly.pdbx_seq_one_letter_code
_entity_poly.pdbx_strand_id
1 'polypeptide(L)'
;MWHEILDRNIFISNLYNEVPQLKDVRIIAIKIDDEGRRVSINFNMPKFADNPPLKWKNQNYNTVFVELDFFDVQEFSMNSSDKIYRGDINMKSDTDGNSEVNITGSLNLKLKAGYGMIQSVSGYIDTLE
;
A
#
# COMPACT_ATOMS: atom_id res chain seq x y z
N MET A 1 6.99 -8.66 -8.79
CA MET A 1 6.90 -8.01 -7.45
C MET A 1 5.51 -7.44 -7.20
N TRP A 2 5.15 -7.08 -5.97
CA TRP A 2 3.78 -6.66 -5.61
C TRP A 2 3.23 -5.48 -6.43
N HIS A 3 4.08 -4.52 -6.79
CA HIS A 3 3.66 -3.33 -7.53
C HIS A 3 3.36 -3.63 -9.00
N GLU A 4 3.90 -4.70 -9.57
CA GLU A 4 3.75 -5.02 -11.00
C GLU A 4 2.31 -5.44 -11.35
N ILE A 5 1.56 -5.99 -10.40
CA ILE A 5 0.16 -6.38 -10.62
C ILE A 5 -0.81 -5.20 -10.52
N LEU A 6 -0.31 -4.02 -10.13
CA LEU A 6 -1.12 -2.83 -9.92
C LEU A 6 -0.96 -1.89 -11.11
N ASP A 7 -2.06 -1.25 -11.50
CA ASP A 7 -2.00 -0.15 -12.45
C ASP A 7 -1.23 1.04 -11.87
N ARG A 8 -0.65 1.85 -12.77
CA ARG A 8 0.16 3.03 -12.42
C ARG A 8 1.38 2.72 -11.54
N ASN A 9 1.90 1.50 -11.67
CA ASN A 9 3.12 1.06 -10.97
C ASN A 9 4.35 1.93 -11.22
N ILE A 10 4.37 2.69 -12.32
CA ILE A 10 5.42 3.64 -12.70
C ILE A 10 5.73 4.66 -11.58
N PHE A 11 4.75 5.00 -10.73
CA PHE A 11 4.98 5.88 -9.59
C PHE A 11 5.96 5.29 -8.58
N ILE A 12 5.88 3.98 -8.34
CA ILE A 12 6.79 3.27 -7.42
C ILE A 12 8.08 2.90 -8.15
N SER A 13 7.99 2.39 -9.38
CA SER A 13 9.17 1.96 -10.14
C SER A 13 10.17 3.10 -10.39
N ASN A 14 9.70 4.35 -10.48
CA ASN A 14 10.60 5.51 -10.62
C ASN A 14 11.27 5.95 -9.31
N LEU A 15 10.71 5.58 -8.15
CA LEU A 15 11.22 6.01 -6.85
C LEU A 15 12.31 5.08 -6.29
N TYR A 16 12.33 3.82 -6.72
CA TYR A 16 13.19 2.79 -6.15
C TYR A 16 14.00 2.10 -7.24
N ASN A 17 15.30 1.92 -6.99
CA ASN A 17 16.13 1.11 -7.88
C ASN A 17 15.76 -0.38 -7.75
N GLU A 18 15.42 -0.78 -6.53
CA GLU A 18 14.83 -2.08 -6.19
C GLU A 18 13.64 -1.83 -5.28
N VAL A 19 12.43 -2.17 -5.75
CA VAL A 19 11.20 -1.92 -4.99
C VAL A 19 11.19 -2.81 -3.74
N PRO A 20 11.09 -2.24 -2.53
CA PRO A 20 11.17 -3.04 -1.32
C PRO A 20 9.94 -3.93 -1.14
N GLN A 21 10.15 -5.08 -0.50
CA GLN A 21 9.06 -5.91 0.01
C GLN A 21 8.34 -5.15 1.13
N LEU A 22 7.00 -5.25 1.17
CA LEU A 22 6.18 -4.59 2.19
C LEU A 22 6.17 -5.43 3.47
N LYS A 23 7.30 -5.42 4.19
CA LYS A 23 7.51 -6.14 5.45
C LYS A 23 7.39 -5.22 6.65
N ASP A 24 6.59 -5.64 7.63
CA ASP A 24 6.30 -4.89 8.85
C ASP A 24 6.07 -3.39 8.59
N VAL A 25 5.19 -3.08 7.64
CA VAL A 25 4.89 -1.69 7.28
C VAL A 25 3.81 -1.13 8.19
N ARG A 26 3.90 0.17 8.48
CA ARG A 26 2.87 0.89 9.22
C ARG A 26 1.65 1.11 8.32
N ILE A 27 0.50 0.59 8.73
CA ILE A 27 -0.78 0.81 8.05
C ILE A 27 -1.42 2.05 8.67
N ILE A 28 -1.60 3.09 7.85
CA ILE A 28 -2.11 4.39 8.27
C ILE A 28 -3.63 4.41 8.26
N ALA A 29 -4.25 3.87 7.21
CA ALA A 29 -5.69 3.81 7.10
C ALA A 29 -6.13 2.67 6.16
N ILE A 30 -7.29 2.11 6.46
CA ILE A 30 -8.09 1.32 5.51
C ILE A 30 -9.39 2.08 5.35
N LYS A 31 -9.76 2.42 4.11
CA LYS A 31 -10.99 3.16 3.80
C LYS A 31 -11.90 2.27 2.96
N ILE A 32 -13.17 2.24 3.32
CA ILE A 32 -14.21 1.52 2.57
C ILE A 32 -15.16 2.58 2.04
N ASP A 33 -15.22 2.70 0.72
CA ASP A 33 -16.03 3.69 0.01
C ASP A 33 -17.03 3.01 -0.91
N ASP A 34 -18.01 3.78 -1.38
CA ASP A 34 -18.98 3.37 -2.39
C ASP A 34 -19.70 2.04 -2.04
N GLU A 35 -20.24 1.99 -0.81
CA GLU A 35 -20.96 0.83 -0.27
C GLU A 35 -20.12 -0.47 -0.28
N GLY A 36 -18.79 -0.34 -0.16
CA GLY A 36 -17.88 -1.47 -0.15
C GLY A 36 -17.30 -1.84 -1.51
N ARG A 37 -17.70 -1.16 -2.59
CA ARG A 37 -17.19 -1.42 -3.95
C ARG A 37 -15.76 -0.95 -4.17
N ARG A 38 -15.26 -0.05 -3.30
CA ARG A 38 -13.87 0.41 -3.29
C ARG A 38 -13.28 0.27 -1.89
N VAL A 39 -12.08 -0.30 -1.83
CA VAL A 39 -11.24 -0.32 -0.62
C VAL A 39 -9.92 0.37 -0.91
N SER A 40 -9.54 1.33 -0.06
CA SER A 40 -8.24 2.01 -0.14
C SER A 40 -7.35 1.55 1.02
N ILE A 41 -6.10 1.19 0.72
CA ILE A 41 -5.08 0.79 1.71
C ILE A 41 -3.96 1.82 1.70
N ASN A 42 -3.78 2.47 2.85
CA ASN A 42 -2.82 3.55 3.02
C ASN A 42 -1.72 3.12 3.98
N PHE A 43 -0.46 3.18 3.55
CA PHE A 43 0.68 2.72 4.35
C PHE A 43 1.94 3.52 4.05
N ASN A 44 2.91 3.42 4.95
CA ASN A 44 4.25 3.94 4.74
C ASN A 44 5.14 2.86 4.14
N MET A 45 5.91 3.21 3.12
CA MET A 45 6.93 2.33 2.57
C MET A 45 7.99 2.02 3.65
N PRO A 46 8.54 0.81 3.68
CA PRO A 46 9.50 0.37 4.71
C PRO A 46 10.87 1.07 4.61
N LYS A 47 11.11 1.80 3.53
CA LYS A 47 12.33 2.57 3.27
C LYS A 47 11.99 3.80 2.45
N PHE A 48 12.67 4.90 2.74
CA PHE A 48 12.61 6.09 1.89
C PHE A 48 13.06 5.82 0.45
N ALA A 49 12.56 6.62 -0.50
CA ALA A 49 12.86 6.45 -1.92
C ALA A 49 14.37 6.59 -2.21
N ASP A 50 14.87 5.80 -3.16
CA ASP A 50 16.24 5.92 -3.68
C ASP A 50 16.37 7.15 -4.59
N ASN A 51 15.32 7.40 -5.39
CA ASN A 51 15.24 8.48 -6.35
C ASN A 51 14.07 9.44 -6.02
N PRO A 52 14.05 10.08 -4.84
CA PRO A 52 12.95 10.95 -4.46
C PRO A 52 12.92 12.21 -5.34
N PRO A 53 11.72 12.76 -5.64
CA PRO A 53 11.58 14.04 -6.33
C PRO A 53 12.36 15.16 -5.63
N LEU A 54 12.87 16.14 -6.40
CA LEU A 54 13.65 17.26 -5.84
C LEU A 54 12.89 18.01 -4.73
N LYS A 55 11.57 18.13 -4.86
CA LYS A 55 10.71 18.73 -3.83
C LYS A 55 10.87 18.03 -2.47
N TRP A 56 10.90 16.70 -2.44
CA TRP A 56 11.01 15.93 -1.19
C TRP A 56 12.38 16.09 -0.56
N LYS A 57 13.45 16.08 -1.37
CA LYS A 57 14.82 16.36 -0.92
C LYS A 57 14.92 17.75 -0.29
N ASN A 58 14.40 18.78 -0.97
CA ASN A 58 14.45 20.16 -0.49
C ASN A 58 13.64 20.40 0.79
N GLN A 59 12.66 19.55 1.06
CA GLN A 59 11.82 19.62 2.26
C GLN A 59 12.27 18.64 3.36
N ASN A 60 13.37 17.93 3.16
CA ASN A 60 13.89 16.92 4.08
C ASN A 60 12.85 15.86 4.49
N TYR A 61 12.01 15.43 3.54
CA TYR A 61 11.09 14.32 3.79
C TYR A 61 11.87 13.03 4.07
N ASN A 62 11.37 12.22 5.00
CA ASN A 62 12.01 10.97 5.44
C ASN A 62 11.14 9.74 5.19
N THR A 63 9.86 9.92 4.86
CA THR A 63 8.91 8.81 4.69
C THR A 63 8.19 8.91 3.34
N VAL A 64 7.91 7.76 2.72
CA VAL A 64 7.08 7.66 1.52
C VAL A 64 5.74 7.05 1.90
N PHE A 65 4.67 7.77 1.63
CA PHE A 65 3.30 7.36 1.82
C PHE A 65 2.71 6.85 0.51
N VAL A 66 2.00 5.73 0.56
CA VAL A 66 1.35 5.10 -0.59
C VAL A 66 -0.13 4.90 -0.28
N GLU A 67 -0.98 5.28 -1.23
CA GLU A 67 -2.40 4.93 -1.26
C GLU A 67 -2.62 3.97 -2.44
N LEU A 68 -3.13 2.78 -2.12
CA LEU A 68 -3.58 1.80 -3.10
C LEU A 68 -5.10 1.76 -3.10
N ASP A 69 -5.70 1.77 -4.27
CA ASP A 69 -7.13 1.56 -4.43
C ASP A 69 -7.41 0.21 -5.06
N PHE A 70 -8.43 -0.46 -4.55
CA PHE A 70 -8.97 -1.70 -5.10
C PHE A 70 -10.47 -1.51 -5.36
N PHE A 71 -10.92 -1.96 -6.52
CA PHE A 71 -12.30 -1.79 -6.99
C PHE A 71 -12.90 -3.12 -7.41
N ASP A 72 -14.22 -3.14 -7.53
CA ASP A 72 -14.98 -4.37 -7.77
C ASP A 72 -14.63 -5.40 -6.69
N VAL A 73 -14.76 -4.95 -5.43
CA VAL A 73 -14.43 -5.73 -4.25
C VAL A 73 -15.44 -6.88 -4.11
N GLN A 74 -14.91 -8.10 -4.11
CA GLN A 74 -15.68 -9.34 -4.02
C GLN A 74 -15.64 -9.90 -2.60
N GLU A 75 -14.49 -9.78 -1.93
CA GLU A 75 -14.31 -10.23 -0.56
C GLU A 75 -13.50 -9.20 0.22
N PHE A 76 -13.95 -8.89 1.44
CA PHE A 76 -13.20 -8.07 2.38
C PHE A 76 -13.41 -8.59 3.80
N SER A 77 -12.32 -8.81 4.52
CA SER A 77 -12.34 -9.10 5.96
C SER A 77 -11.15 -8.45 6.64
N MET A 78 -11.37 -7.97 7.86
CA MET A 78 -10.35 -7.28 8.64
C MET A 78 -10.55 -7.61 10.12
N ASN A 79 -9.45 -7.89 10.81
CA ASN A 79 -9.40 -7.96 12.25
C ASN A 79 -8.11 -7.32 12.75
N SER A 80 -8.12 -6.84 13.98
CA SER A 80 -6.93 -6.25 14.61
C SER A 80 -6.75 -6.82 16.01
N SER A 81 -5.49 -6.99 16.41
CA SER A 81 -5.11 -7.44 17.76
C SER A 81 -4.39 -6.37 18.57
N ASP A 82 -4.11 -5.19 18.00
CA ASP A 82 -3.40 -4.08 18.64
C ASP A 82 -4.02 -2.73 18.24
N LYS A 83 -3.62 -1.65 18.90
CA LYS A 83 -3.94 -0.25 18.58
C LYS A 83 -3.00 0.35 17.55
N ILE A 84 -1.78 -0.19 17.40
CA ILE A 84 -0.82 0.23 16.38
C ILE A 84 -0.90 -0.75 15.23
N TYR A 85 -1.33 -0.29 14.06
CA TYR A 85 -1.50 -1.15 12.90
C TYR A 85 -0.22 -1.27 12.08
N ARG A 86 0.31 -2.48 12.10
CA ARG A 86 1.50 -2.95 11.39
C ARG A 86 1.29 -4.34 10.82
N GLY A 87 1.87 -4.60 9.66
CA GLY A 87 1.84 -5.93 9.07
C GLY A 87 2.63 -6.04 7.78
N ASP A 88 2.82 -7.28 7.35
CA ASP A 88 3.35 -7.62 6.04
C ASP A 88 2.21 -7.54 5.02
N ILE A 89 2.41 -6.83 3.91
CA ILE A 89 1.44 -6.78 2.80
C ILE A 89 1.95 -7.69 1.67
N ASN A 90 1.17 -8.71 1.34
CA ASN A 90 1.43 -9.59 0.22
C ASN A 90 0.30 -9.46 -0.81
N MET A 91 0.69 -9.34 -2.07
CA MET A 91 -0.24 -9.16 -3.19
C MET A 91 0.12 -10.10 -4.33
N LYS A 92 -0.91 -10.67 -4.96
CA LYS A 92 -0.78 -11.51 -6.15
C LYS A 92 -2.06 -11.41 -6.99
N SER A 93 -1.97 -11.74 -8.27
CA SER A 93 -3.15 -12.01 -9.08
C SER A 93 -3.59 -13.46 -8.89
N ASP A 94 -4.89 -13.70 -8.82
CA ASP A 94 -5.46 -15.05 -8.86
C ASP A 94 -5.52 -15.60 -10.30
N THR A 95 -6.06 -16.80 -10.47
CA THR A 95 -6.19 -17.45 -11.79
C THR A 95 -7.15 -16.72 -12.73
N ASP A 96 -8.06 -15.92 -12.20
CA ASP A 96 -9.10 -15.19 -12.95
C ASP A 96 -8.67 -13.74 -13.21
N GLY A 97 -7.47 -13.35 -12.77
CA GLY A 97 -6.90 -12.01 -12.93
C GLY A 97 -7.29 -11.02 -11.82
N ASN A 98 -8.04 -11.45 -10.80
CA ASN A 98 -8.39 -10.60 -9.66
C ASN A 98 -7.16 -10.35 -8.79
N SER A 99 -7.13 -9.19 -8.14
CA SER A 99 -6.14 -8.86 -7.12
C SER A 99 -6.49 -9.50 -5.79
N GLU A 100 -5.58 -10.31 -5.25
CA GLU A 100 -5.64 -10.84 -3.87
C GLU A 100 -4.62 -10.11 -3.00
N VAL A 101 -5.10 -9.46 -1.95
CA VAL A 101 -4.29 -8.72 -0.97
C VAL A 101 -4.45 -9.38 0.40
N ASN A 102 -3.32 -9.69 1.03
CA ASN A 102 -3.27 -10.21 2.38
C ASN A 102 -2.34 -9.35 3.23
N ILE A 103 -2.86 -8.83 4.34
CA ILE A 103 -2.06 -8.20 5.39
C ILE A 103 -2.01 -9.14 6.58
N THR A 104 -0.82 -9.40 7.12
CA THR A 104 -0.62 -10.23 8.31
C THR A 104 0.25 -9.54 9.34
N GLY A 105 -0.22 -9.46 10.58
CA GLY A 105 0.48 -8.80 11.68
C GLY A 105 -0.48 -8.42 12.80
N SER A 106 -0.26 -7.25 13.40
CA SER A 106 -1.21 -6.66 14.36
C SER A 106 -2.55 -6.27 13.72
N LEU A 107 -2.53 -6.06 12.40
CA LEU A 107 -3.70 -5.97 11.55
C LEU A 107 -3.69 -7.14 10.57
N ASN A 108 -4.78 -7.91 10.53
CA ASN A 108 -4.98 -8.94 9.52
C ASN A 108 -6.10 -8.51 8.58
N LEU A 109 -5.83 -8.54 7.29
CA LEU A 109 -6.77 -8.16 6.24
C LEU A 109 -6.70 -9.16 5.11
N LYS A 110 -7.85 -9.57 4.59
CA LYS A 110 -7.97 -10.27 3.32
C LYS A 110 -8.90 -9.48 2.41
N LEU A 111 -8.45 -9.23 1.20
CA LEU A 111 -9.19 -8.50 0.18
C LEU A 111 -9.03 -9.21 -1.16
N LYS A 112 -10.16 -9.42 -1.84
CA LYS A 112 -10.22 -9.86 -3.23
C LYS A 112 -10.99 -8.82 -4.03
N ALA A 113 -10.41 -8.36 -5.13
CA ALA A 113 -10.96 -7.27 -5.93
C ALA A 113 -10.65 -7.47 -7.42
N GLY A 114 -11.54 -7.03 -8.31
CA GLY A 114 -11.37 -7.18 -9.76
C GLY A 114 -10.13 -6.44 -10.30
N TYR A 115 -9.81 -5.27 -9.76
CA TYR A 115 -8.57 -4.57 -10.10
C TYR A 115 -8.00 -3.73 -8.95
N GLY A 116 -6.69 -3.49 -8.99
CA GLY A 116 -5.97 -2.64 -8.06
C GLY A 116 -5.07 -1.64 -8.77
N MET A 117 -4.91 -0.44 -8.19
CA MET A 117 -4.01 0.58 -8.71
C MET A 117 -3.27 1.34 -7.62
N ILE A 118 -2.13 1.91 -8.00
CA ILE A 118 -1.44 2.90 -7.18
C ILE A 118 -2.11 4.25 -7.40
N GLN A 119 -2.95 4.65 -6.44
CA GLN A 119 -3.75 5.86 -6.54
C GLN A 119 -2.90 7.10 -6.30
N SER A 120 -2.04 7.08 -5.29
CA SER A 120 -1.08 8.16 -5.06
C SER A 120 0.18 7.71 -4.33
N VAL A 121 1.26 8.45 -4.56
CA VAL A 121 2.50 8.34 -3.80
C VAL A 121 2.93 9.74 -3.40
N SER A 122 3.21 9.94 -2.12
CA SER A 122 3.64 11.22 -1.58
C SER A 122 4.75 11.04 -0.54
N GLY A 123 5.43 12.13 -0.21
CA GLY A 123 6.45 12.15 0.82
C GLY A 123 6.05 13.13 1.91
N TYR A 124 6.46 12.84 3.14
CA TYR A 124 6.27 13.75 4.26
C TYR A 124 7.36 13.52 5.32
N ILE A 125 7.32 14.34 6.39
CA ILE A 125 8.14 14.12 7.59
C ILE A 125 7.31 13.30 8.57
N ASP A 126 7.62 12.02 8.75
CA ASP A 126 7.09 11.24 9.87
C ASP A 126 8.00 11.47 11.09
N THR A 127 7.40 11.95 12.17
CA THR A 127 8.08 12.18 13.45
C THR A 127 8.00 10.96 14.38
N LEU A 128 7.33 9.90 13.95
CA LEU A 128 7.11 8.67 14.71
C LEU A 128 7.98 7.49 14.21
N GLU A 129 8.80 7.71 13.18
CA GLU A 129 9.88 6.79 12.77
C GLU A 129 11.13 6.95 13.64
#